data_AF-A0A5C7IL92-F1
#
_entry.id   AF-A0A5C7IL92-F1
#
_cell.length_a   1.000
_cell.length_b   1.000
_cell.length_c   1.000
_cell.angle_alpha   90.00
_cell.angle_beta   90.00
_cell.angle_gamma   90.00
#
_symmetry.space_group_name_H-M   'P 1'
#
loop_
_entity.id
_entity.type
_entity.pdbx_description
1 polymer ?
#
loop_
_entity_poly.entity_id
_entity_poly.type
_entity_poly.pdbx_seq_one_letter_code
_entity_poly.pdbx_strand_id
1 'polypeptide(L)'
;MALRPLVSKHNVYPTFTCYQEPSFRSKETPRKVLLSNISRRTMASTVILAREAIFGDGIANAFDFRMVAPDQTVEQAESGIRDHARSLLQVKALLESESWSEAQKTLRTSSSYLKQDIYTLIQIKPASERPQLRELYSDLFNNVTKLDYATRDKDVSRVWQFYENIVVALDGILSTI
;
A
#
# COMPACT_ATOMS: atom_id res chain seq x y z
N MET A 1 -52.91 38.17 10.99
CA MET A 1 -51.67 38.96 11.18
C MET A 1 -50.81 38.26 12.22
N ALA A 2 -49.71 37.63 11.81
CA ALA A 2 -48.47 37.48 12.58
C ALA A 2 -47.46 36.74 11.67
N LEU A 3 -46.24 37.23 11.70
CA LEU A 3 -45.26 37.17 10.61
C LEU A 3 -44.46 35.86 10.58
N ARG A 4 -44.18 35.39 9.36
CA ARG A 4 -43.25 34.29 9.07
C ARG A 4 -41.81 34.75 9.33
N PRO A 5 -40.95 33.94 9.98
CA PRO A 5 -39.51 34.17 9.93
C PRO A 5 -38.90 33.54 8.66
N LEU A 6 -38.25 34.37 7.86
CA LEU A 6 -37.40 33.99 6.74
C LEU A 6 -36.12 33.35 7.28
N VAL A 7 -35.98 32.02 7.16
CA VAL A 7 -34.71 31.33 7.41
C VAL A 7 -33.88 31.36 6.13
N SER A 8 -32.79 32.12 6.21
CA SER A 8 -31.80 32.30 5.14
C SER A 8 -31.04 31.01 4.86
N LYS A 9 -31.12 30.53 3.63
CA LYS A 9 -30.36 29.40 3.11
C LYS A 9 -28.89 29.81 2.94
N HIS A 10 -28.01 29.32 3.79
CA HIS A 10 -26.57 29.33 3.52
C HIS A 10 -26.15 27.94 3.03
N ASN A 11 -26.01 27.86 1.71
CA ASN A 11 -25.52 26.70 0.98
C ASN A 11 -23.99 26.76 0.99
N VAL A 12 -23.37 26.17 2.01
CA VAL A 12 -21.91 26.10 2.12
C VAL A 12 -21.44 24.91 1.29
N TYR A 13 -21.18 25.16 0.01
CA TYR A 13 -20.39 24.25 -0.81
C TYR A 13 -18.92 24.35 -0.37
N PRO A 14 -18.23 23.23 -0.06
CA PRO A 14 -16.80 23.28 0.18
C PRO A 14 -16.11 23.52 -1.16
N THR A 15 -15.54 24.71 -1.31
CA THR A 15 -14.58 25.04 -2.36
C THR A 15 -13.36 24.13 -2.18
N PHE A 16 -13.20 23.15 -3.06
CA PHE A 16 -11.94 22.45 -3.22
C PHE A 16 -10.92 23.44 -3.77
N THR A 17 -10.14 24.04 -2.88
CA THR A 17 -8.88 24.72 -3.26
C THR A 17 -7.95 23.65 -3.83
N CYS A 18 -7.80 23.67 -5.15
CA CYS A 18 -6.77 22.93 -5.87
C CYS A 18 -5.41 23.29 -5.27
N TYR A 19 -4.73 22.29 -4.70
CA TYR A 19 -3.35 22.45 -4.30
C TYR A 19 -2.52 22.67 -5.56
N GLN A 20 -2.03 23.90 -5.66
CA GLN A 20 -1.03 24.34 -6.61
C GLN A 20 0.19 23.42 -6.48
N GLU A 21 0.68 22.89 -7.60
CA GLU A 21 1.90 22.11 -7.67
C GLU A 21 3.04 22.79 -6.89
N PRO A 22 3.90 22.03 -6.20
CA PRO A 22 5.23 22.54 -5.89
C PRO A 22 5.98 22.66 -7.23
N SER A 23 6.00 23.86 -7.79
CA SER A 23 6.97 24.20 -8.82
C SER A 23 8.36 23.90 -8.25
N PHE A 24 9.03 22.88 -8.77
CA PHE A 24 10.43 22.64 -8.51
C PHE A 24 11.21 23.79 -9.16
N ARG A 25 11.35 24.88 -8.42
CA ARG A 25 12.33 25.93 -8.72
C ARG A 25 13.70 25.29 -8.49
N SER A 26 14.31 24.78 -9.56
CA SER A 26 15.74 24.52 -9.61
C SER A 26 16.44 25.81 -9.17
N LYS A 27 17.01 25.80 -7.97
CA LYS A 27 17.96 26.83 -7.56
C LYS A 27 19.22 26.54 -8.35
N GLU A 28 19.40 27.28 -9.44
CA GLU A 28 20.70 27.45 -10.06
C GLU A 28 21.67 27.95 -8.98
N THR A 29 22.46 27.04 -8.44
CA THR A 29 23.61 27.41 -7.63
C THR A 29 24.65 28.00 -8.58
N PRO A 30 25.20 29.20 -8.33
CA PRO A 30 26.29 29.72 -9.12
C PRO A 30 27.47 28.76 -9.02
N ARG A 31 27.81 28.14 -10.14
CA ARG A 31 28.98 27.30 -10.35
C ARG A 31 30.21 28.14 -10.02
N LYS A 32 30.70 28.02 -8.79
CA LYS A 32 32.01 28.57 -8.42
C LYS A 32 33.04 27.84 -9.28
N VAL A 33 33.59 28.58 -10.24
CA VAL A 33 34.75 28.17 -11.03
C VAL A 33 35.90 28.01 -10.05
N LEU A 34 36.18 26.77 -9.64
CA LEU A 34 37.39 26.48 -8.92
C LEU A 34 38.51 26.37 -9.97
N LEU A 35 39.14 27.51 -10.25
CA LEU A 35 40.39 27.57 -11.00
C LEU A 35 41.47 26.88 -10.16
N SER A 36 41.63 25.57 -10.35
CA SER A 36 42.80 24.84 -9.86
C SER A 36 43.99 25.22 -10.73
N ASN A 37 44.95 25.95 -10.16
CA ASN A 37 46.23 26.23 -10.82
C ASN A 37 47.00 24.93 -11.01
N ILE A 38 47.02 24.43 -12.25
CA ILE A 38 47.79 23.27 -12.67
C ILE A 38 49.26 23.70 -12.84
N SER A 39 50.11 23.22 -11.93
CA SER A 39 51.56 23.32 -12.03
C SER A 39 52.07 22.34 -13.09
N ARG A 40 52.79 22.87 -14.09
CA ARG A 40 53.36 22.11 -15.20
C ARG A 40 54.66 21.43 -14.78
N ARG A 41 54.69 20.09 -14.70
CA ARG A 41 55.90 19.26 -14.91
C ARG A 41 55.55 17.88 -15.52
N THR A 42 55.73 17.81 -16.84
CA THR A 42 56.31 16.73 -17.67
C THR A 42 56.08 15.23 -17.36
N MET A 43 55.55 14.57 -18.41
CA MET A 43 55.95 13.27 -18.98
C MET A 43 55.54 11.98 -18.25
N ALA A 44 54.51 11.29 -18.76
CA ALA A 44 54.59 9.89 -19.23
C ALA A 44 53.22 9.38 -19.67
N SER A 45 53.26 8.57 -20.72
CA SER A 45 52.17 8.09 -21.56
C SER A 45 51.24 7.05 -20.90
N THR A 46 49.99 7.05 -21.36
CA THR A 46 49.09 5.90 -21.59
C THR A 46 48.83 4.90 -20.45
N VAL A 47 47.63 4.97 -19.84
CA VAL A 47 46.72 3.81 -19.65
C VAL A 47 45.27 4.33 -19.71
N ILE A 48 44.59 4.14 -20.84
CA ILE A 48 43.13 3.98 -20.85
C ILE A 48 42.91 2.49 -20.58
N LEU A 49 42.36 2.13 -19.42
CA LEU A 49 41.80 0.83 -19.00
C LEU A 49 41.63 0.92 -17.47
N ALA A 50 40.49 0.73 -16.84
CA ALA A 50 39.17 0.29 -17.26
C ALA A 50 38.16 1.09 -16.44
N ARG A 51 37.14 1.65 -17.09
CA ARG A 51 35.90 2.00 -16.37
C ARG A 51 35.18 0.67 -16.18
N GLU A 52 35.58 -0.09 -15.16
CA GLU A 52 34.75 -1.20 -14.69
C GLU A 52 33.44 -0.58 -14.24
N ALA A 53 32.46 -0.70 -15.12
CA ALA A 53 31.08 -0.55 -14.79
C ALA A 53 30.79 -1.48 -13.62
N ILE A 54 30.65 -0.91 -12.43
CA ILE A 54 29.82 -1.49 -11.36
C ILE A 54 28.36 -1.35 -11.82
N PHE A 55 28.03 -1.95 -12.96
CA PHE A 55 26.68 -2.40 -13.26
C PHE A 55 26.73 -3.87 -12.92
N GLY A 56 26.60 -4.16 -11.62
CA GLY A 56 26.24 -5.51 -11.24
C GLY A 56 24.96 -5.83 -11.98
N ASP A 57 24.93 -6.97 -12.67
CA ASP A 57 23.77 -7.52 -13.39
C ASP A 57 22.68 -7.99 -12.41
N GLY A 58 22.61 -7.35 -11.23
CA GLY A 58 21.48 -7.45 -10.34
C GLY A 58 20.36 -6.71 -11.02
N ILE A 59 19.41 -7.46 -11.57
CA ILE A 59 18.11 -6.97 -11.99
C ILE A 59 17.65 -6.02 -10.88
N ALA A 60 17.74 -4.71 -11.13
CA ALA A 60 17.13 -3.73 -10.26
C ALA A 60 15.65 -4.11 -10.27
N ASN A 61 15.08 -4.42 -9.10
CA ASN A 61 13.65 -4.66 -8.98
C ASN A 61 12.96 -3.38 -9.47
N ALA A 62 12.65 -3.32 -10.76
CA ALA A 62 11.84 -2.26 -11.34
C ALA A 62 10.53 -2.35 -10.58
N PHE A 63 10.16 -1.27 -9.89
CA PHE A 63 8.92 -1.22 -9.13
C PHE A 63 7.78 -1.67 -10.05
N ASP A 64 7.26 -2.87 -9.84
CA ASP A 64 6.16 -3.41 -10.60
C ASP A 64 4.88 -2.76 -10.07
N PHE A 65 4.50 -1.63 -10.67
CA PHE A 65 3.31 -0.87 -10.33
C PHE A 65 2.04 -1.50 -10.92
N ARG A 66 1.96 -2.82 -11.03
CA ARG A 66 0.73 -3.53 -11.39
C ARG A 66 -0.28 -3.44 -10.23
N MET A 67 -0.75 -2.21 -9.98
CA MET A 67 -1.72 -1.83 -8.95
C MET A 67 -3.10 -2.46 -9.20
N VAL A 68 -3.38 -2.80 -10.44
CA VAL A 68 -4.56 -3.55 -10.88
C VAL A 68 -4.06 -4.58 -11.89
N ALA A 69 -4.61 -5.79 -11.85
CA ALA A 69 -4.34 -6.81 -12.84
C ALA A 69 -5.50 -6.81 -13.87
N PRO A 70 -5.43 -5.96 -14.92
CA PRO A 70 -6.53 -5.81 -15.88
C PRO A 70 -6.89 -7.11 -16.59
N ASP A 71 -5.94 -8.04 -16.69
CA ASP A 71 -6.11 -9.33 -17.36
C ASP A 71 -6.44 -10.50 -16.40
N GLN A 72 -6.64 -10.23 -15.10
CA GLN A 72 -6.96 -11.28 -14.13
C GLN A 72 -8.41 -11.72 -14.30
N THR A 73 -8.60 -13.02 -14.54
CA THR A 73 -9.95 -13.60 -14.64
C THR A 73 -10.61 -13.68 -13.26
N VAL A 74 -11.94 -13.85 -13.24
CA VAL A 74 -12.70 -14.02 -12.00
C VAL A 74 -12.20 -15.23 -11.22
N GLU A 75 -11.99 -16.34 -11.91
CA GLU A 75 -11.55 -17.61 -11.31
C GLU A 75 -10.15 -17.47 -10.72
N GLN A 76 -9.27 -16.72 -11.39
CA GLN A 76 -7.93 -16.43 -10.87
C GLN A 76 -8.00 -15.54 -9.62
N ALA A 77 -8.88 -14.53 -9.59
CA ALA A 77 -9.10 -13.72 -8.39
C ALA A 77 -9.68 -14.53 -7.24
N GLU A 78 -10.68 -15.38 -7.49
CA GLU A 78 -11.27 -16.24 -6.45
C GLU A 78 -10.28 -17.26 -5.91
N SER A 79 -9.45 -17.89 -6.76
CA SER A 79 -8.37 -18.76 -6.31
C SER A 79 -7.33 -18.00 -5.49
N GLY A 80 -6.92 -16.81 -5.96
CA GLY A 80 -5.99 -15.93 -5.25
C GLY A 80 -6.52 -15.53 -3.87
N ILE A 81 -7.80 -15.18 -3.76
CA ILE A 81 -8.46 -14.90 -2.47
C ILE A 81 -8.32 -16.09 -1.52
N ARG A 82 -8.60 -17.31 -1.97
CA ARG A 82 -8.51 -18.52 -1.12
C ARG A 82 -7.09 -18.74 -0.61
N ASP A 83 -6.09 -18.57 -1.47
CA ASP A 83 -4.68 -18.79 -1.11
C ASP A 83 -4.11 -17.68 -0.22
N HIS A 84 -4.42 -16.42 -0.52
CA HIS A 84 -4.00 -15.29 0.30
C HIS A 84 -4.75 -15.21 1.64
N ALA A 85 -6.03 -15.62 1.69
CA ALA A 85 -6.75 -15.78 2.94
C ALA A 85 -6.10 -16.85 3.83
N ARG A 86 -5.73 -18.00 3.26
CA ARG A 86 -4.97 -19.04 3.99
C ARG A 86 -3.65 -18.51 4.53
N SER A 87 -2.95 -17.72 3.72
CA SER A 87 -1.67 -17.09 4.11
C SER A 87 -1.87 -16.07 5.24
N LEU A 88 -2.95 -15.31 5.21
CA LEU A 88 -3.32 -14.37 6.26
C LEU A 88 -3.64 -15.09 7.59
N LEU A 89 -4.32 -16.23 7.53
CA LEU A 89 -4.65 -17.04 8.71
C LEU A 89 -3.42 -17.71 9.35
N GLN A 90 -2.39 -18.01 8.57
CA GLN A 90 -1.12 -18.59 9.07
C GLN A 90 -0.36 -17.64 10.01
N VAL A 91 -0.68 -16.34 10.03
CA VAL A 91 -0.14 -15.38 11.00
C VAL A 91 -0.41 -15.82 12.44
N LYS A 92 -1.45 -16.64 12.68
CA LYS A 92 -1.76 -17.21 14.00
C LYS A 92 -0.56 -17.85 14.68
N ALA A 93 0.19 -18.70 13.98
CA ALA A 93 1.34 -19.38 14.56
C ALA A 93 2.42 -18.39 15.04
N LEU A 94 2.60 -17.28 14.31
CA LEU A 94 3.53 -16.21 14.67
C LEU A 94 3.03 -15.37 15.86
N LEU A 95 1.71 -15.22 16.02
CA LEU A 95 1.10 -14.57 17.17
C LEU A 95 1.22 -15.44 18.43
N GLU A 96 0.99 -16.75 18.31
CA GLU A 96 1.15 -17.72 19.41
C GLU A 96 2.60 -17.82 19.88
N SER A 97 3.57 -17.72 18.96
CA SER A 97 5.00 -17.69 19.28
C SER A 97 5.53 -16.29 19.61
N GLU A 98 4.64 -15.30 19.78
CA GLU A 98 4.96 -13.89 20.06
C GLU A 98 6.04 -13.28 19.15
N SER A 99 6.10 -13.76 17.90
CA SER A 99 7.06 -13.34 16.90
C SER A 99 6.59 -12.07 16.20
N TRP A 100 6.38 -11.00 16.99
CA TRP A 100 5.65 -9.78 16.61
C TRP A 100 6.11 -9.14 15.29
N SER A 101 7.43 -9.02 15.08
CA SER A 101 7.96 -8.40 13.85
C SER A 101 7.66 -9.24 12.61
N GLU A 102 7.79 -10.56 12.73
CA GLU A 102 7.50 -11.49 11.64
C GLU A 102 6.00 -11.57 11.37
N ALA A 103 5.19 -11.60 12.43
CA ALA A 103 3.74 -11.54 12.35
C ALA A 103 3.28 -10.31 11.57
N GLN A 104 3.82 -9.12 11.87
CA GLN A 104 3.50 -7.89 11.14
C GLN A 104 3.92 -7.92 9.68
N LYS A 105 5.13 -8.42 9.36
CA LYS A 105 5.57 -8.52 7.97
C LYS A 105 4.64 -9.43 7.17
N THR A 106 4.40 -10.63 7.69
CA THR A 106 3.51 -11.62 7.06
C THR A 106 2.09 -11.08 6.93
N LEU A 107 1.57 -10.41 7.96
CA LEU A 107 0.25 -9.76 7.94
C LEU A 107 0.17 -8.70 6.83
N ARG A 108 1.15 -7.80 6.73
CA ARG A 108 1.16 -6.73 5.72
C ARG A 108 1.29 -7.27 4.29
N THR A 109 2.16 -8.26 4.09
CA THR A 109 2.35 -8.89 2.77
C THR A 109 1.09 -9.64 2.33
N SER A 110 0.57 -10.54 3.15
CA SER A 110 -0.63 -11.32 2.82
C SER A 110 -1.87 -10.44 2.63
N SER A 111 -2.06 -9.43 3.49
CA SER A 111 -3.18 -8.50 3.35
C SER A 111 -3.09 -7.61 2.12
N SER A 112 -1.88 -7.25 1.67
CA SER A 112 -1.70 -6.46 0.44
C SER A 112 -2.17 -7.23 -0.80
N TYR A 113 -1.79 -8.50 -0.94
CA TYR A 113 -2.23 -9.34 -2.05
C TYR A 113 -3.73 -9.61 -1.98
N LEU A 114 -4.23 -9.96 -0.79
CA LEU A 114 -5.66 -10.21 -0.59
C LEU A 114 -6.51 -8.97 -0.92
N LYS A 115 -6.01 -7.76 -0.61
CA LYS A 115 -6.68 -6.50 -0.94
C LYS A 115 -6.87 -6.33 -2.44
N GLN A 116 -5.82 -6.64 -3.21
CA GLN A 116 -5.86 -6.55 -4.67
C GLN A 116 -6.92 -7.48 -5.25
N ASP A 117 -6.93 -8.75 -4.84
CA ASP A 117 -7.88 -9.72 -5.40
C ASP A 117 -9.33 -9.44 -5.00
N ILE A 118 -9.60 -9.08 -3.73
CA ILE A 118 -10.97 -8.73 -3.32
C ILE A 118 -11.43 -7.47 -4.04
N TYR A 119 -10.55 -6.49 -4.27
CA TYR A 119 -10.92 -5.30 -5.03
C TYR A 119 -11.28 -5.65 -6.48
N THR A 120 -10.51 -6.51 -7.13
CA THR A 120 -10.82 -7.06 -8.46
C THR A 120 -12.19 -7.75 -8.46
N LEU A 121 -12.46 -8.61 -7.48
CA LEU A 121 -13.76 -9.28 -7.31
C LEU A 121 -14.92 -8.27 -7.19
N ILE A 122 -14.75 -7.22 -6.36
CA ILE A 122 -15.74 -6.14 -6.21
C ILE A 122 -15.99 -5.40 -7.53
N GLN A 123 -15.00 -5.29 -8.41
CA GLN A 123 -15.18 -4.64 -9.71
C GLN A 123 -15.96 -5.51 -10.69
N ILE A 124 -15.81 -6.84 -10.62
CA ILE A 124 -16.42 -7.77 -11.57
C ILE A 124 -17.86 -8.16 -11.17
N LYS A 125 -18.18 -8.20 -9.88
CA LYS A 125 -19.51 -8.57 -9.38
C LYS A 125 -20.61 -7.57 -9.81
N PRO A 126 -21.87 -8.03 -9.99
CA PRO A 126 -22.98 -7.17 -10.40
C PRO A 126 -23.32 -6.12 -9.34
N ALA A 127 -23.86 -4.98 -9.76
CA ALA A 127 -24.07 -3.80 -8.90
C ALA A 127 -24.83 -4.07 -7.59
N SER A 128 -25.75 -5.05 -7.57
CA SER A 128 -26.52 -5.45 -6.40
C SER A 128 -25.71 -6.10 -5.29
N GLU A 129 -24.64 -6.83 -5.63
CA GLU A 129 -23.82 -7.60 -4.67
C GLU A 129 -22.64 -6.79 -4.12
N ARG A 130 -22.24 -5.74 -4.83
CA ARG A 130 -21.08 -4.91 -4.47
C ARG A 130 -21.18 -4.23 -3.10
N PRO A 131 -22.35 -3.74 -2.62
CA PRO A 131 -22.46 -3.12 -1.30
C PRO A 131 -22.08 -4.08 -0.17
N GLN A 132 -22.65 -5.28 -0.16
CA GLN A 132 -22.37 -6.31 0.85
C GLN A 132 -20.89 -6.71 0.82
N LEU A 133 -20.32 -6.91 -0.36
CA LEU A 133 -18.90 -7.28 -0.47
C LEU A 133 -17.96 -6.15 -0.03
N ARG A 134 -18.33 -4.88 -0.25
CA ARG A 134 -17.55 -3.72 0.25
C ARG A 134 -17.63 -3.57 1.76
N GLU A 135 -18.75 -3.92 2.38
CA GLU A 135 -18.90 -3.95 3.83
C GLU A 135 -17.94 -4.97 4.44
N LEU A 136 -18.00 -6.23 3.98
CA LEU A 136 -17.09 -7.29 4.40
C LEU A 136 -15.61 -6.94 4.17
N TYR A 137 -15.29 -6.36 3.01
CA TYR A 137 -13.96 -5.86 2.71
C TYR A 137 -13.50 -4.81 3.74
N SER A 138 -14.38 -3.85 4.06
CA SER A 138 -14.06 -2.79 5.01
C SER A 138 -13.83 -3.36 6.40
N ASP A 139 -14.70 -4.26 6.86
CA ASP A 139 -14.58 -4.92 8.16
C ASP A 139 -13.29 -5.73 8.26
N LEU A 140 -12.96 -6.52 7.24
CA LEU A 140 -11.71 -7.28 7.18
C LEU A 140 -10.49 -6.35 7.34
N PHE A 141 -10.34 -5.36 6.46
CA PHE A 141 -9.11 -4.54 6.43
C PHE A 141 -9.03 -3.53 7.57
N ASN A 142 -10.16 -3.12 8.14
CA ASN A 142 -10.18 -2.37 9.39
C ASN A 142 -9.64 -3.21 10.55
N ASN A 143 -10.05 -4.48 10.67
CA ASN A 143 -9.52 -5.37 11.69
C ASN A 143 -8.04 -5.73 11.45
N VAL A 144 -7.61 -5.94 10.19
CA VAL A 144 -6.17 -6.12 9.86
C VAL A 144 -5.35 -4.92 10.31
N THR A 145 -5.82 -3.70 10.06
CA THR A 145 -5.12 -2.47 10.48
C THR A 145 -5.06 -2.37 12.01
N LYS A 146 -6.15 -2.69 12.70
CA LYS A 146 -6.18 -2.71 14.17
C LYS A 146 -5.28 -3.80 14.76
N LEU A 147 -5.23 -4.98 14.14
CA LEU A 147 -4.31 -6.06 14.50
C LEU A 147 -2.85 -5.63 14.30
N ASP A 148 -2.52 -4.93 13.21
CA ASP A 148 -1.18 -4.40 12.98
C ASP A 148 -0.74 -3.43 14.08
N TYR A 149 -1.64 -2.55 14.54
CA TYR A 149 -1.38 -1.68 15.69
C TYR A 149 -1.28 -2.46 17.00
N ALA A 150 -2.19 -3.40 17.27
CA ALA A 150 -2.17 -4.19 18.49
C ALA A 150 -0.91 -5.05 18.61
N THR A 151 -0.44 -5.63 17.49
CA THR A 151 0.83 -6.39 17.44
C THR A 151 2.05 -5.48 17.64
N ARG A 152 2.02 -4.24 17.15
CA ARG A 152 3.08 -3.25 17.41
C ARG A 152 3.18 -2.94 18.90
N ASP A 153 2.03 -2.71 19.52
CA ASP A 153 1.91 -2.29 20.91
C ASP A 153 1.95 -3.50 21.87
N LYS A 154 1.98 -4.73 21.32
CA LYS A 154 2.00 -6.01 22.03
C LYS A 154 0.82 -6.20 23.00
N ASP A 155 -0.34 -5.65 22.64
CA ASP A 155 -1.59 -5.82 23.39
C ASP A 155 -2.22 -7.17 23.02
N VAL A 156 -1.84 -8.22 23.76
CA VAL A 156 -2.25 -9.61 23.51
C VAL A 156 -3.78 -9.76 23.49
N SER A 157 -4.50 -9.05 24.37
CA SER A 157 -5.97 -9.15 24.42
C SER A 157 -6.60 -8.61 23.14
N ARG A 158 -6.13 -7.46 22.67
CA ARG A 158 -6.62 -6.86 21.42
C ARG A 158 -6.17 -7.62 20.19
N VAL A 159 -4.96 -8.17 20.19
CA VAL A 159 -4.44 -9.02 19.10
C VAL A 159 -5.41 -10.16 18.82
N TRP A 160 -5.78 -10.93 19.84
CA TRP A 160 -6.70 -12.06 19.66
C TRP A 160 -8.10 -11.61 19.26
N GLN A 161 -8.61 -10.53 19.87
CA GLN A 161 -9.90 -9.97 19.47
C GLN A 161 -9.94 -9.61 17.98
N PHE A 162 -8.93 -8.89 17.47
CA PHE A 162 -8.91 -8.50 16.06
C PHE A 162 -8.61 -9.67 15.13
N TYR A 163 -7.82 -10.64 15.57
CA TYR A 163 -7.59 -11.87 14.81
C TYR A 163 -8.90 -12.65 14.61
N GLU A 164 -9.69 -12.88 15.66
CA GLU A 164 -10.98 -13.59 15.55
C GLU A 164 -11.97 -12.83 14.64
N ASN A 165 -12.01 -11.49 14.74
CA ASN A 165 -12.82 -10.68 13.83
C ASN A 165 -12.39 -10.82 12.36
N ILE A 166 -11.08 -10.96 12.09
CA ILE A 166 -10.55 -11.22 10.74
C ILE A 166 -11.03 -12.58 10.26
N VAL A 167 -10.98 -13.62 11.09
CA VAL A 167 -11.47 -14.97 10.73
C VAL A 167 -12.93 -14.92 10.32
N VAL A 168 -13.78 -14.25 11.11
CA VAL A 168 -15.22 -14.11 10.81
C VAL A 168 -15.45 -13.34 9.50
N ALA A 169 -14.74 -12.23 9.28
CA ALA A 169 -14.88 -11.45 8.05
C ALA A 169 -14.41 -12.23 6.82
N LEU A 170 -13.33 -13.02 6.94
CA LEU A 170 -12.86 -13.90 5.88
C LEU A 170 -13.88 -14.98 5.55
N ASP A 171 -14.47 -15.63 6.54
CA ASP A 171 -15.51 -16.65 6.33
C ASP A 171 -16.72 -16.09 5.57
N GLY A 172 -17.14 -14.86 5.90
CA GLY A 172 -18.19 -14.15 5.17
C GLY A 172 -17.84 -13.89 3.70
N ILE A 173 -16.61 -13.48 3.41
CA ILE A 173 -16.12 -13.28 2.03
C ILE A 173 -16.04 -14.61 1.29
N LEU A 174 -15.48 -15.65 1.92
CA LEU A 174 -15.33 -16.98 1.35
C LEU A 174 -16.67 -17.66 1.07
N SER A 175 -17.71 -17.31 1.84
CA SER A 175 -19.09 -17.78 1.60
C SER A 175 -19.79 -17.05 0.45
N THR A 176 -19.25 -15.93 -0.01
CA THR A 176 -19.80 -15.11 -1.11
C THR A 176 -19.21 -15.48 -2.48
N ILE A 177 -18.09 -16.21 -2.49
CA ILE A 177 -17.39 -16.70 -3.68
C ILE A 177 -17.66 -18.18 -3.96
#